data_AF-A0A9N8RSP3-F1
#
_entry.id   AF-A0A9N8RSP3-F1
#
_cell.length_a   1.000
_cell.length_b   1.000
_cell.length_c   1.000
_cell.angle_alpha   90.00
_cell.angle_beta   90.00
_cell.angle_gamma   90.00
#
_symmetry.space_group_name_H-M   'P 1'
#
loop_
_entity.id
_entity.type
_entity.pdbx_description
1 polymer ?
#
loop_
_entity_poly.entity_id
_entity_poly.type
_entity_poly.pdbx_seq_one_letter_code
_entity_poly.pdbx_strand_id
1 'polypeptide(L)'
;MLEKPTRYCDALLTPARVMRPEDVMEAIGGQQRKGAGLAGWFLCGDVSAPMFAAIAKEPAARDLNVAAFSGDRAGNYVVFTQQLGMFQHRFLLPLFEPPVPEFLASLRMAPMQVAMGDAGEETAAVSAAHLPWEMIAPVEKLVQSAFDVDGEEVILGVPSIISKVCTITTFPALLGQPPVRDLSVSVMLPTRMLECVETSLRDEGTLQ
;
A
#
# COMPACT_ATOMS: atom_id res chain seq x y z
N MET A 1 1.42 -14.70 6.98
CA MET A 1 1.48 -13.35 7.57
C MET A 1 2.85 -12.76 7.20
N LEU A 2 2.90 -11.73 6.35
CA LEU A 2 4.16 -11.12 5.89
C LEU A 2 4.74 -10.24 7.00
N GLU A 3 5.41 -10.86 7.97
CA GLU A 3 6.11 -10.14 9.06
C GLU A 3 7.54 -9.77 8.68
N LYS A 4 8.08 -10.36 7.60
CA LYS A 4 9.44 -10.14 7.13
C LYS A 4 9.47 -9.86 5.62
N PRO A 5 10.37 -8.97 5.15
CA PRO A 5 10.59 -8.76 3.73
C PRO A 5 10.87 -10.10 3.03
N THR A 6 10.11 -10.40 1.98
CA THR A 6 10.19 -11.66 1.25
C THR A 6 10.46 -11.38 -0.21
N ARG A 7 11.36 -12.10 -0.86
CA ARG A 7 11.53 -12.01 -2.32
C ARG A 7 10.43 -12.81 -3.00
N TYR A 8 9.68 -12.17 -3.90
CA TYR A 8 8.68 -12.80 -4.74
C TYR A 8 9.00 -12.49 -6.20
N CYS A 9 9.49 -13.50 -6.93
CA CYS A 9 10.14 -13.30 -8.23
C CYS A 9 11.25 -12.23 -8.11
N ASP A 10 11.22 -11.19 -8.95
CA ASP A 10 12.20 -10.10 -8.93
C ASP A 10 11.83 -8.97 -7.95
N ALA A 11 10.69 -9.06 -7.27
CA ALA A 11 10.19 -8.02 -6.36
C ALA A 11 10.54 -8.30 -4.90
N LEU A 12 10.80 -7.23 -4.13
CA LEU A 12 10.78 -7.26 -2.67
C LEU A 12 9.34 -7.07 -2.18
N LEU A 13 8.78 -8.04 -1.48
CA LEU A 13 7.44 -8.01 -0.93
C LEU A 13 7.49 -7.67 0.57
N THR A 14 6.81 -6.60 0.97
CA THR A 14 6.81 -6.07 2.35
C THR A 14 5.37 -5.81 2.81
N PRO A 15 5.10 -5.70 4.13
CA PRO A 15 3.78 -5.28 4.59
C PRO A 15 3.52 -3.79 4.27
N ALA A 16 2.28 -3.45 3.93
CA ALA A 16 1.82 -2.07 3.89
C ALA A 16 0.94 -1.75 5.09
N ARG A 17 0.95 -0.49 5.54
CA ARG A 17 -0.01 0.05 6.51
C ARG A 17 -0.52 1.39 6.04
N VAL A 18 -1.79 1.64 6.31
CA VAL A 18 -2.42 2.95 6.19
C VAL A 18 -2.65 3.44 7.60
N MET A 19 -2.09 4.59 7.95
CA MET A 19 -2.09 5.11 9.31
C MET A 19 -2.61 6.54 9.34
N ARG A 20 -3.39 6.86 10.37
CA ARG A 20 -3.82 8.24 10.60
C ARG A 20 -2.65 9.07 11.13
N PRO A 21 -2.66 10.40 10.94
CA PRO A 21 -1.64 11.27 11.50
C PRO A 21 -1.43 11.06 13.01
N GLU A 22 -2.52 10.90 13.77
CA GLU A 22 -2.51 10.65 15.21
C GLU A 22 -1.76 9.36 15.59
N ASP A 23 -2.02 8.25 14.88
CA ASP A 23 -1.37 6.96 15.13
C ASP A 23 0.15 7.03 14.88
N VAL A 24 0.55 7.84 13.89
CA VAL A 24 1.96 8.06 13.52
C VAL A 24 2.67 9.01 14.49
N MET A 25 1.94 9.91 15.15
CA MET A 25 2.50 10.75 16.21
C MET A 25 2.75 9.94 17.49
N GLU A 26 1.83 9.04 17.85
CA GLU A 26 2.01 8.11 18.97
C GLU A 26 3.17 7.13 18.75
N ALA A 27 3.24 6.53 17.55
CA ALA A 27 4.25 5.51 17.23
C ALA A 27 5.70 6.05 17.20
N ILE A 28 5.88 7.36 17.02
CA ILE A 28 7.19 7.98 16.76
C ILE A 28 7.50 9.05 17.82
N GLY A 29 7.03 8.89 19.05
CA GLY A 29 7.29 9.79 20.18
C GLY A 29 8.77 9.92 20.60
N GLY A 30 9.65 10.42 19.71
CA GLY A 30 11.04 10.74 20.02
C GLY A 30 12.06 10.79 18.86
N GLN A 31 11.76 10.29 17.66
CA GLN A 31 12.77 10.19 16.58
C GLN A 31 12.85 11.46 15.71
N GLN A 32 14.08 11.93 15.44
CA GLN A 32 14.34 13.10 14.59
C GLN A 32 13.87 12.85 13.14
N ARG A 33 12.98 13.69 12.63
CA ARG A 33 12.47 13.61 11.26
C ARG A 33 13.07 14.70 10.37
N LYS A 34 13.46 14.33 9.15
CA LYS A 34 13.77 15.26 8.06
C LYS A 34 12.64 15.16 7.02
N GLY A 35 11.78 16.18 6.91
CA GLY A 35 10.68 16.20 5.94
C GLY A 35 9.53 17.16 6.30
N ALA A 36 8.69 17.48 5.31
CA ALA A 36 7.56 18.41 5.41
C ALA A 36 6.50 17.97 6.45
N GLY A 37 5.69 18.93 6.93
CA GLY A 37 4.75 18.76 8.04
C GLY A 37 3.83 17.54 7.93
N LEU A 38 3.51 16.95 9.09
CA LEU A 38 2.75 15.71 9.28
C LEU A 38 1.23 15.88 9.07
N ALA A 39 0.83 16.64 8.05
CA ALA A 39 -0.58 16.82 7.72
C ALA A 39 -1.00 15.74 6.71
N GLY A 40 -2.05 14.99 7.05
CA GLY A 40 -2.62 13.96 6.18
C GLY A 40 -2.18 12.54 6.55
N TRP A 41 -2.91 11.57 6.00
CA TRP A 41 -2.72 10.15 6.29
C TRP A 41 -1.43 9.60 5.69
N PHE A 42 -0.89 8.56 6.34
CA PHE A 42 0.37 7.92 5.97
C PHE A 42 0.12 6.60 5.27
N LEU A 43 0.82 6.42 4.15
CA LEU A 43 0.98 5.16 3.44
C LEU A 43 2.39 4.65 3.72
N CYS A 44 2.47 3.62 4.55
CA CYS A 44 3.70 3.10 5.12
C CYS A 44 4.06 1.75 4.48
N GLY A 45 5.34 1.55 4.18
CA GLY A 45 5.87 0.27 3.73
C GLY A 45 7.39 0.31 3.61
N ASP A 46 7.98 -0.81 3.21
CA ASP A 46 9.43 -0.93 3.11
C ASP A 46 9.89 -1.14 1.67
N VAL A 47 11.10 -0.64 1.37
CA VAL A 47 11.78 -0.77 0.09
C VAL A 47 13.13 -1.46 0.25
N SER A 48 13.75 -1.83 -0.87
CA SER A 48 15.12 -2.33 -0.87
C SER A 48 16.10 -1.26 -0.36
N ALA A 49 17.17 -1.67 0.34
CA ALA A 49 18.21 -0.74 0.82
C ALA A 49 18.77 0.19 -0.28
N PRO A 50 19.04 -0.27 -1.52
CA PRO A 50 19.46 0.62 -2.61
C PRO A 50 18.41 1.67 -2.96
N MET A 51 17.13 1.30 -2.97
CA MET A 51 16.04 2.24 -3.18
C MET A 51 15.97 3.23 -2.02
N PHE A 52 15.96 2.77 -0.76
CA PHE A 52 15.93 3.63 0.43
C PHE A 52 17.06 4.68 0.41
N ALA A 53 18.28 4.25 0.09
CA ALA A 53 19.43 5.16 -0.03
C ALA A 53 19.23 6.22 -1.14
N ALA A 54 18.52 5.88 -2.22
CA ALA A 54 18.14 6.86 -3.24
C ALA A 54 17.04 7.81 -2.72
N ILE A 55 16.04 7.29 -2.00
CA ILE A 55 14.99 8.10 -1.35
C ILE A 55 15.58 9.13 -0.39
N ALA A 56 16.50 8.70 0.47
CA ALA A 56 17.11 9.56 1.49
C ALA A 56 17.93 10.71 0.89
N LYS A 57 18.42 10.58 -0.35
CA LYS A 57 19.18 11.62 -1.06
C LYS A 57 18.28 12.64 -1.76
N GLU A 58 17.05 12.26 -2.09
CA GLU A 58 16.09 13.10 -2.82
C GLU A 58 14.74 13.15 -2.10
N PRO A 59 14.61 14.02 -1.07
CA PRO A 59 13.41 14.11 -0.22
C PRO A 59 12.26 14.90 -0.88
N ALA A 60 12.34 15.19 -2.17
CA ALA A 60 11.33 15.94 -2.89
C ALA A 60 10.00 15.16 -3.00
N ALA A 61 8.92 15.90 -3.25
CA ALA A 61 7.62 15.31 -3.56
C ALA A 61 7.73 14.42 -4.80
N ARG A 62 7.02 13.29 -4.78
CA ARG A 62 7.14 12.25 -5.81
C ARG A 62 5.91 12.19 -6.67
N ASP A 63 6.14 12.01 -7.97
CA ASP A 63 5.07 11.65 -8.88
C ASP A 63 4.54 10.26 -8.52
N LEU A 64 3.24 10.19 -8.32
CA LEU A 64 2.52 8.96 -8.10
C LEU A 64 1.59 8.70 -9.28
N ASN A 65 1.47 7.43 -9.62
CA ASN A 65 0.39 6.93 -10.45
C ASN A 65 -0.55 6.07 -9.62
N VAL A 66 -1.83 6.03 -10.02
CA VAL A 66 -2.87 5.25 -9.36
C VAL A 66 -3.56 4.37 -10.39
N ALA A 67 -3.74 3.10 -10.06
CA ALA A 67 -4.57 2.18 -10.83
C ALA A 67 -5.45 1.39 -9.87
N ALA A 68 -6.51 0.79 -10.39
CA ALA A 68 -7.35 -0.13 -9.63
C ALA A 68 -7.54 -1.45 -10.39
N PHE A 69 -7.62 -2.53 -9.65
CA PHE A 69 -8.05 -3.83 -10.14
C PHE A 69 -9.45 -4.11 -9.62
N SER A 70 -10.34 -4.50 -10.51
CA SER A 70 -11.62 -5.08 -10.12
C SER A 70 -11.50 -6.59 -10.08
N GLY A 71 -11.73 -7.17 -8.91
CA GLY A 71 -11.90 -8.61 -8.75
C GLY A 71 -13.36 -8.86 -8.41
N ASP A 72 -14.08 -9.57 -9.28
CA ASP A 72 -15.55 -9.75 -9.21
C ASP A 72 -16.07 -9.91 -7.76
N ARG A 73 -15.88 -11.10 -7.18
CA ARG A 73 -16.23 -11.39 -5.78
C ARG A 73 -15.04 -11.35 -4.82
N ALA A 74 -13.82 -11.35 -5.36
CA ALA A 74 -12.56 -11.26 -4.60
C ALA A 74 -12.25 -9.82 -4.13
N GLY A 75 -13.11 -8.86 -4.45
CA GLY A 75 -12.98 -7.48 -4.06
C GLY A 75 -12.04 -6.67 -4.95
N ASN A 76 -12.20 -5.36 -4.88
CA ASN A 76 -11.41 -4.41 -5.63
C ASN A 76 -10.16 -3.99 -4.85
N TYR A 77 -9.10 -3.66 -5.59
CA TYR A 77 -7.82 -3.24 -5.02
C TYR A 77 -7.33 -1.99 -5.74
N VAL A 78 -6.65 -1.12 -5.00
CA VAL A 78 -5.92 0.02 -5.56
C VAL A 78 -4.42 -0.23 -5.51
N VAL A 79 -3.73 0.22 -6.55
CA VAL A 79 -2.27 0.28 -6.59
C VAL A 79 -1.77 1.71 -6.74
N PHE A 80 -1.02 2.17 -5.75
CA PHE A 80 -0.24 3.41 -5.84
C PHE A 80 1.18 3.07 -6.28
N THR A 81 1.68 3.71 -7.33
CA THR A 81 3.01 3.48 -7.88
C THR A 81 3.83 4.74 -7.83
N GLN A 82 5.01 4.68 -7.21
CA GLN A 82 6.04 5.72 -7.28
C GLN A 82 7.28 5.17 -7.97
N GLN A 83 8.03 6.04 -8.64
CA GLN A 83 9.29 5.66 -9.28
C GLN A 83 10.36 6.72 -9.07
N LEU A 84 11.58 6.26 -8.77
CA LEU A 84 12.77 7.08 -8.68
C LEU A 84 13.89 6.43 -9.51
N GLY A 85 14.18 6.99 -10.67
CA GLY A 85 15.11 6.38 -11.61
C GLY A 85 14.64 4.99 -12.01
N MET A 86 15.47 3.98 -11.80
CA MET A 86 15.16 2.58 -12.11
C MET A 86 14.42 1.84 -10.98
N PHE A 87 14.20 2.48 -9.84
CA PHE A 87 13.51 1.91 -8.68
C PHE A 87 12.02 2.23 -8.74
N GLN A 88 11.16 1.22 -8.67
CA GLN A 88 9.72 1.42 -8.57
C GLN A 88 9.21 0.77 -7.28
N HIS A 89 8.31 1.47 -6.59
CA HIS A 89 7.60 0.92 -5.45
C HIS A 89 6.10 0.99 -5.68
N ARG A 90 5.42 -0.09 -5.29
CA ARG A 90 3.97 -0.26 -5.46
C ARG A 90 3.35 -0.56 -4.10
N PHE A 91 2.29 0.17 -3.76
CA PHE A 91 1.40 -0.20 -2.66
C PHE A 91 0.19 -0.91 -3.22
N LEU A 92 -0.13 -2.09 -2.72
CA LEU A 92 -1.38 -2.80 -3.02
C LEU A 92 -2.29 -2.73 -1.80
N LEU A 93 -3.44 -2.07 -1.94
CA LEU A 93 -4.41 -1.89 -0.86
C LEU A 93 -5.79 -2.44 -1.27
N PRO A 94 -6.44 -3.27 -0.43
CA PRO A 94 -7.82 -3.71 -0.64
C PRO A 94 -8.80 -2.55 -0.40
N LEU A 95 -9.69 -2.28 -1.35
CA LEU A 95 -10.65 -1.16 -1.29
C LEU A 95 -11.84 -1.41 -0.34
N PHE A 96 -11.92 -2.61 0.23
CA PHE A 96 -12.95 -3.02 1.19
C PHE A 96 -12.44 -3.08 2.63
N GLU A 97 -11.13 -2.89 2.87
CA GLU A 97 -10.60 -2.83 4.24
C GLU A 97 -10.82 -1.45 4.85
N PRO A 98 -11.34 -1.35 6.10
CA PRO A 98 -11.78 -0.09 6.69
C PRO A 98 -10.84 1.12 6.59
N PRO A 99 -9.51 1.01 6.81
CA PRO A 99 -8.65 2.20 6.73
C PRO A 99 -8.50 2.75 5.31
N VAL A 100 -8.79 1.96 4.26
CA VAL A 100 -8.53 2.34 2.86
C VAL A 100 -9.57 3.33 2.32
N PRO A 101 -10.89 3.11 2.46
CA PRO A 101 -11.90 4.11 2.07
C PRO A 101 -11.72 5.47 2.75
N GLU A 102 -11.45 5.48 4.06
CA GLU A 102 -11.22 6.71 4.81
C GLU A 102 -9.97 7.44 4.34
N PHE A 103 -8.89 6.69 4.09
CA PHE A 103 -7.68 7.22 3.50
C PHE A 103 -7.94 7.88 2.15
N LEU A 104 -8.63 7.20 1.22
CA LEU A 104 -8.96 7.75 -0.10
C LEU A 104 -9.79 9.03 0.00
N ALA A 105 -10.81 9.04 0.88
CA ALA A 105 -11.63 10.22 1.11
C ALA A 105 -10.81 11.41 1.66
N SER A 106 -9.81 11.13 2.51
CA SER A 106 -8.94 12.16 3.08
C SER A 106 -8.11 12.92 2.04
N LEU A 107 -7.82 12.29 0.89
CA LEU A 107 -7.00 12.86 -0.19
C LEU A 107 -7.66 14.07 -0.87
N ARG A 108 -8.97 14.29 -0.66
CA ARG A 108 -9.67 15.51 -1.10
C ARG A 108 -9.18 16.77 -0.37
N MET A 109 -8.75 16.61 0.88
CA MET A 109 -8.54 17.71 1.81
C MET A 109 -7.07 17.88 2.20
N ALA A 110 -6.27 16.82 2.11
CA ALA A 110 -4.87 16.82 2.51
C ALA A 110 -4.02 15.96 1.55
N PRO A 111 -2.74 16.29 1.36
CA PRO A 111 -1.82 15.39 0.68
C PRO A 111 -1.65 14.08 1.46
N MET A 112 -1.31 13.00 0.77
CA MET A 112 -0.85 11.80 1.45
C MET A 112 0.61 11.95 1.86
N GLN A 113 0.96 11.29 2.96
CA GLN A 113 2.33 11.11 3.38
C GLN A 113 2.76 9.70 3.02
N VAL A 114 3.95 9.56 2.45
CA VAL A 114 4.54 8.27 2.10
C VAL A 114 5.74 8.04 3.02
N ALA A 115 5.65 7.02 3.86
CA ALA A 115 6.72 6.64 4.78
C ALA A 115 7.36 5.33 4.32
N MET A 116 8.64 5.41 3.98
CA MET A 116 9.43 4.29 3.43
C MET A 116 10.46 3.86 4.45
N GLY A 117 10.36 2.64 4.96
CA GLY A 117 11.42 2.00 5.74
C GLY A 117 12.49 1.40 4.85
N ASP A 118 13.72 1.29 5.37
CA ASP A 118 14.69 0.33 4.86
C ASP A 118 14.34 -1.03 5.47
N ALA A 119 14.10 -2.01 4.61
CA ALA A 119 13.58 -3.32 4.99
C ALA A 119 14.47 -4.03 6.05
N GLY A 120 14.15 -3.83 7.34
CA GLY A 120 14.90 -4.38 8.48
C GLY A 120 15.52 -3.36 9.44
N GLU A 121 15.36 -2.05 9.20
CA GLU A 121 15.94 -0.97 10.00
C GLU A 121 14.88 -0.08 10.69
N GLU A 122 15.28 0.67 11.71
CA GLU A 122 14.38 1.56 12.48
C GLU A 122 14.17 2.96 11.86
N THR A 123 14.69 3.20 10.66
CA THR A 123 14.63 4.53 10.02
C THR A 123 13.64 4.57 8.87
N ALA A 124 12.86 5.65 8.78
CA ALA A 124 11.91 5.88 7.70
C ALA A 124 12.16 7.22 7.02
N ALA A 125 12.17 7.21 5.69
CA ALA A 125 12.16 8.42 4.89
C ALA A 125 10.69 8.81 4.61
N VAL A 126 10.34 10.06 4.89
CA VAL A 126 8.98 10.57 4.73
C VAL A 126 8.95 11.61 3.62
N SER A 127 8.04 11.44 2.67
CA SER A 127 7.78 12.40 1.59
C SER A 127 6.29 12.65 1.47
N ALA A 128 5.92 13.91 1.27
CA ALA A 128 4.56 14.27 0.89
C ALA A 128 4.36 13.98 -0.59
N ALA A 129 3.20 13.43 -0.95
CA ALA A 129 2.82 13.23 -2.32
C ALA A 129 1.44 13.84 -2.59
N HIS A 130 1.36 14.62 -3.66
CA HIS A 130 0.12 15.24 -4.10
C HIS A 130 -0.40 14.49 -5.32
N LEU A 131 -1.61 13.95 -5.20
CA LEU A 131 -2.31 13.29 -6.30
C LEU A 131 -3.53 14.13 -6.65
N PRO A 132 -3.67 14.56 -7.92
CA PRO A 132 -4.87 15.25 -8.38
C PRO A 132 -6.11 14.42 -8.05
N TRP A 133 -7.16 15.07 -7.56
CA TRP A 133 -8.39 14.38 -7.17
C TRP A 133 -9.02 13.61 -8.34
N GLU A 134 -8.82 14.08 -9.57
CA GLU A 134 -9.27 13.43 -10.81
C GLU A 134 -8.68 12.03 -10.99
N MET A 135 -7.52 11.75 -10.40
CA MET A 135 -6.91 10.41 -10.39
C MET A 135 -7.50 9.51 -9.29
N ILE A 136 -7.99 10.08 -8.19
CA ILE A 136 -8.53 9.34 -7.04
C ILE A 136 -10.02 9.07 -7.18
N ALA A 137 -10.80 10.05 -7.67
CA ALA A 137 -12.25 9.98 -7.77
C ALA A 137 -12.78 8.73 -8.50
N PRO A 138 -12.14 8.21 -9.57
CA PRO A 138 -12.55 6.96 -10.19
C PRO A 138 -12.33 5.73 -9.28
N VAL A 139 -11.26 5.72 -8.50
CA VAL A 139 -10.92 4.62 -7.58
C VAL A 139 -11.86 4.60 -6.39
N GLU A 140 -12.23 5.76 -5.85
CA GLU A 140 -13.17 5.87 -4.73
C GLU A 140 -14.55 5.26 -5.09
N LYS A 141 -14.97 5.33 -6.35
CA LYS A 141 -16.20 4.68 -6.84
C LYS A 141 -16.14 3.15 -6.85
N LEU A 142 -14.95 2.57 -6.69
CA LEU A 142 -14.73 1.13 -6.64
C LEU A 142 -14.65 0.61 -5.19
N VAL A 143 -14.79 1.48 -4.19
CA VAL A 143 -14.90 1.07 -2.79
C VAL A 143 -16.10 0.14 -2.62
N GLN A 144 -15.88 -0.96 -1.91
CA GLN A 144 -16.90 -1.96 -1.59
C GLN A 144 -17.05 -2.06 -0.08
N SER A 145 -18.25 -2.41 0.38
CA SER A 145 -18.41 -2.84 1.77
C SER A 145 -17.67 -4.17 1.96
N ALA A 146 -17.05 -4.38 3.13
CA ALA A 146 -16.49 -5.69 3.48
C ALA A 146 -17.55 -6.80 3.43
N PHE A 147 -18.83 -6.47 3.63
CA PHE A 147 -19.95 -7.44 3.53
C PHE A 147 -20.33 -7.81 2.10
N ASP A 148 -19.91 -7.03 1.10
CA ASP A 148 -20.24 -7.27 -0.32
C ASP A 148 -19.21 -8.18 -1.00
N VAL A 149 -18.15 -8.55 -0.28
CA VAL A 149 -17.01 -9.32 -0.79
C VAL A 149 -17.05 -10.72 -0.21
N ASP A 150 -16.74 -11.72 -1.04
CA ASP A 150 -16.69 -13.12 -0.63
C ASP A 150 -15.30 -13.44 -0.04
N GLY A 151 -15.27 -13.77 1.25
CA GLY A 151 -14.03 -14.00 1.98
C GLY A 151 -13.20 -15.17 1.43
N GLU A 152 -13.84 -16.23 0.93
CA GLU A 152 -13.13 -17.37 0.35
C GLU A 152 -12.49 -16.97 -0.98
N GLU A 153 -13.25 -16.28 -1.84
CA GLU A 153 -12.74 -15.73 -3.12
C GLU A 153 -11.61 -14.72 -2.90
N VAL A 154 -11.67 -13.91 -1.84
CA VAL A 154 -10.55 -13.02 -1.45
C VAL A 154 -9.31 -13.83 -1.14
N ILE A 155 -9.42 -14.85 -0.27
CA ILE A 155 -8.28 -15.68 0.14
C ILE A 155 -7.64 -16.36 -1.07
N LEU A 156 -8.46 -16.90 -1.98
CA LEU A 156 -8.00 -17.55 -3.21
C LEU A 156 -7.45 -16.55 -4.24
N GLY A 157 -8.00 -15.33 -4.29
CA GLY A 157 -7.64 -14.29 -5.26
C GLY A 157 -6.38 -13.50 -4.91
N VAL A 158 -6.11 -13.26 -3.62
CA VAL A 158 -4.97 -12.45 -3.14
C VAL A 158 -3.63 -12.90 -3.74
N PRO A 159 -3.25 -14.18 -3.77
CA PRO A 159 -2.00 -14.62 -4.37
C PRO A 159 -1.87 -14.24 -5.85
N SER A 160 -2.96 -14.32 -6.62
CA SER A 160 -2.97 -13.93 -8.04
C SER A 160 -2.73 -12.44 -8.22
N ILE A 161 -3.37 -11.61 -7.40
CA ILE A 161 -3.23 -10.15 -7.46
C ILE A 161 -1.82 -9.73 -7.03
N ILE A 162 -1.29 -10.30 -5.94
CA ILE A 162 0.10 -10.07 -5.52
C ILE A 162 1.06 -10.45 -6.65
N SER A 163 0.85 -11.61 -7.30
CA SER A 163 1.69 -12.04 -8.42
C SER A 163 1.69 -11.04 -9.59
N LYS A 164 0.51 -10.53 -9.96
CA LYS A 164 0.37 -9.49 -10.99
C LYS A 164 1.10 -8.22 -10.60
N VAL A 165 0.94 -7.74 -9.36
CA VAL A 165 1.56 -6.50 -8.88
C VAL A 165 3.07 -6.64 -8.67
N CYS A 166 3.58 -7.84 -8.40
CA CYS A 166 5.02 -8.11 -8.34
C CYS A 166 5.67 -8.28 -9.72
N THR A 167 4.90 -8.36 -10.79
CA THR A 167 5.44 -8.49 -12.15
C THR A 167 5.85 -7.10 -12.69
N ILE A 168 7.13 -6.90 -12.99
CA ILE A 168 7.67 -5.59 -13.41
C ILE A 168 6.87 -5.00 -14.59
N THR A 169 6.52 -5.81 -15.59
CA THR A 169 5.84 -5.35 -16.81
C THR A 169 4.38 -4.98 -16.64
N THR A 170 3.76 -5.28 -15.48
CA THR A 170 2.33 -4.96 -15.23
C THR A 170 2.08 -3.46 -15.18
N PHE A 171 3.06 -2.70 -14.68
CA PHE A 171 2.99 -1.25 -14.61
C PHE A 171 4.15 -0.67 -15.41
N PRO A 172 3.89 0.21 -16.40
CA PRO A 172 4.96 0.84 -17.15
C PRO A 172 5.79 1.76 -16.25
N ALA A 173 6.97 2.14 -16.74
CA ALA A 173 7.73 3.22 -16.13
C ALA A 173 6.93 4.53 -16.16
N LEU A 174 7.06 5.35 -15.11
CA LEU A 174 6.44 6.67 -15.10
C LEU A 174 7.04 7.57 -16.19
N LEU A 175 6.25 8.52 -16.69
CA LEU A 175 6.68 9.42 -17.76
C LEU A 175 7.96 10.16 -17.37
N GLY A 176 8.96 10.15 -18.25
CA GLY A 176 10.26 10.79 -18.00
C GLY A 176 11.22 9.99 -17.12
N GLN A 177 10.82 8.82 -16.61
CA GLN A 177 11.68 7.92 -15.83
C GLN A 177 12.24 6.79 -16.70
N PRO A 178 13.44 6.24 -16.39
CA PRO A 178 14.02 5.12 -17.12
C PRO A 178 13.25 3.80 -16.86
N PRO A 179 13.55 2.70 -17.58
CA PRO A 179 12.95 1.41 -17.32
C PRO A 179 13.19 0.90 -15.89
N VAL A 180 12.17 0.31 -15.29
CA VAL A 180 12.21 -0.28 -13.96
C VAL A 180 13.14 -1.49 -13.95
N ARG A 181 14.02 -1.57 -12.95
CA ARG A 181 14.95 -2.70 -12.74
C ARG A 181 14.91 -3.28 -11.33
N ASP A 182 14.46 -2.50 -10.35
CA ASP A 182 14.29 -2.95 -8.97
C ASP A 182 12.88 -2.56 -8.51
N LEU A 183 12.12 -3.55 -8.08
CA LEU A 183 10.72 -3.43 -7.71
C LEU A 183 10.55 -3.81 -6.25
N SER A 184 9.95 -2.91 -5.47
CA SER A 184 9.45 -3.21 -4.13
C SER A 184 7.92 -3.09 -4.12
N VAL A 185 7.24 -3.99 -3.42
CA VAL A 185 5.78 -4.03 -3.33
C VAL A 185 5.41 -4.16 -1.86
N SER A 186 4.71 -3.16 -1.35
CA SER A 186 4.11 -3.23 -0.02
C SER A 186 2.63 -3.63 -0.14
N VAL A 187 2.23 -4.67 0.57
CA VAL A 187 0.87 -5.21 0.50
C VAL A 187 0.15 -5.07 1.84
N MET A 188 -1.02 -4.45 1.82
CA MET A 188 -1.96 -4.52 2.94
C MET A 188 -2.78 -5.79 2.78
N LEU A 189 -2.65 -6.72 3.73
CA LEU A 189 -3.48 -7.91 3.75
C LEU A 189 -4.89 -7.55 4.26
N PRO A 190 -5.94 -8.21 3.76
CA PRO A 190 -7.32 -7.96 4.19
C PRO A 190 -7.61 -8.59 5.55
N THR A 191 -7.01 -8.04 6.62
CA THR A 191 -7.05 -8.65 7.95
C THR A 191 -8.44 -8.69 8.57
N ARG A 192 -9.30 -7.67 8.36
CA ARG A 192 -10.68 -7.71 8.90
C ARG A 192 -11.50 -8.78 8.23
N MET A 193 -11.37 -8.94 6.91
CA MET A 193 -12.02 -10.04 6.21
C MET A 193 -11.55 -11.40 6.73
N LEU A 194 -10.24 -11.57 6.93
CA LEU A 194 -9.68 -12.81 7.47
C LEU A 194 -10.20 -13.12 8.89
N GLU A 195 -10.32 -12.10 9.76
CA GLU A 195 -10.93 -12.23 11.09
C GLU A 195 -12.39 -12.72 11.00
N CYS A 196 -13.19 -12.20 10.06
CA CYS A 196 -14.59 -12.59 9.88
C CYS A 196 -14.76 -14.06 9.39
N VAL A 197 -13.85 -14.53 8.54
CA VAL A 197 -13.85 -15.94 8.09
C VAL A 197 -13.48 -16.86 9.25
N GLU A 198 -12.47 -16.50 10.05
CA GLU A 198 -12.05 -17.29 11.21
C GLU A 198 -13.15 -17.40 12.28
N THR A 199 -13.91 -16.33 12.55
CA THR A 199 -15.03 -16.37 13.50
C THR A 199 -16.19 -17.20 12.98
N SER A 200 -16.55 -17.07 11.70
CA SER A 200 -17.63 -17.85 11.09
C SER A 200 -17.35 -19.36 11.16
N LEU A 201 -16.10 -19.78 10.89
CA LEU A 201 -15.68 -21.18 10.99
C LEU A 201 -15.73 -21.73 12.43
N ARG A 202 -15.50 -20.88 13.44
CA ARG A 202 -15.60 -21.28 14.86
C ARG A 202 -17.04 -21.43 15.31
N ASP A 203 -17.92 -20.54 14.86
CA ASP A 203 -19.34 -20.58 15.21
C ASP A 203 -20.04 -21.81 14.58
N GLU A 204 -19.65 -22.19 13.36
CA GLU A 204 -20.13 -23.44 12.72
C GLU A 204 -19.58 -24.72 13.39
N GLY A 205 -18.37 -24.67 13.96
CA GLY A 205 -17.75 -25.79 14.66
C GLY A 205 -18.27 -26.05 16.08
N THR A 206 -19.08 -25.15 16.64
CA THR A 206 -19.60 -25.24 18.03
C THR A 206 -21.04 -25.79 18.08
N LEU A 207 -21.63 -26.14 16.93
CA LEU A 207 -22.99 -26.67 16.79
C LEU A 207 -23.06 -28.20 16.54
N GLN A 208 -22.00 -28.96 16.85
CA GLN A 208 -22.02 -30.43 16.81
C GLN A 208 -22.08 -31.08 18.19
#